data_AF-A0A960K5N6-F1
#
_entry.id   AF-A0A960K5N6-F1
#
_cell.length_a   1.000
_cell.length_b   1.000
_cell.length_c   1.000
_cell.angle_alpha   90.00
_cell.angle_beta   90.00
_cell.angle_gamma   90.00
#
_symmetry.space_group_name_H-M   'P 1'
#
loop_
_entity.id
_entity.type
_entity.pdbx_description
1 polymer ?
#
loop_
_entity_poly.entity_id
_entity_poly.type
_entity_poly.pdbx_seq_one_letter_code
_entity_poly.pdbx_strand_id
1 'polypeptide(L)' 'MHTVAEIDPVVGRPALIAGEPDFHSITESVAAPMEWKPPVGWYAALGVSLLMLSLFGISIGWLFWEGVGIWGNNQPVAWG' A
#
# COMPACT_ATOMS: atom_id res chain seq x y z
N MET A 1 5.16 46.92 -4.87
CA MET A 1 5.58 46.17 -6.06
C MET A 1 6.01 44.80 -5.57
N HIS A 2 5.09 43.83 -5.52
CA HIS A 2 5.39 42.48 -5.04
C HIS A 2 6.14 41.73 -6.13
N THR A 3 7.35 41.26 -5.82
CA THR A 3 8.16 40.47 -6.75
C THR A 3 7.55 39.08 -6.87
N VAL A 4 7.56 38.48 -8.07
CA VAL A 4 6.98 37.15 -8.37
C VAL A 4 7.47 36.05 -7.40
N ALA A 5 8.68 36.21 -6.84
CA ALA A 5 9.24 35.33 -5.81
C ALA A 5 8.50 35.34 -4.46
N GLU A 6 7.70 36.36 -4.14
CA GLU A 6 6.96 36.45 -2.86
C GLU A 6 5.65 35.64 -2.87
N ILE A 7 5.10 35.36 -4.06
CA ILE A 7 3.79 34.70 -4.22
C ILE A 7 3.93 33.21 -4.55
N ASP A 8 5.14 32.73 -4.89
CA ASP A 8 5.36 31.32 -5.15
C ASP A 8 5.39 30.54 -3.82
N PRO A 9 4.39 29.69 -3.54
CA PRO A 9 4.27 29.00 -2.27
C PRO A 9 5.39 27.98 -2.04
N VAL A 10 6.24 27.70 -3.03
CA VAL A 10 7.26 26.63 -3.03
C VAL A 10 8.68 27.18 -2.79
N VAL A 11 8.86 28.50 -2.73
CA VAL A 11 10.15 29.14 -2.46
C VAL A 11 10.72 28.68 -1.12
N GLY A 12 11.98 28.22 -1.14
CA GLY A 12 12.69 27.71 0.04
C GLY A 12 12.51 26.22 0.34
N ARG A 13 11.74 25.47 -0.47
CA ARG A 13 11.63 24.00 -0.35
C ARG A 13 12.69 23.30 -1.19
N PRO A 14 13.22 22.13 -0.75
CA PRO A 14 14.05 21.30 -1.59
C PRO A 14 13.25 20.80 -2.81
N ALA A 15 13.92 20.60 -3.93
CA ALA A 15 13.31 20.01 -5.11
C ALA A 15 12.76 18.60 -4.80
N LEU A 16 11.50 18.36 -5.18
CA LEU A 16 10.83 17.05 -4.97
C LEU A 16 11.28 16.00 -5.99
N ILE A 17 11.81 16.44 -7.12
CA ILE A 17 12.27 15.60 -8.21
C ILE A 17 13.75 15.89 -8.43
N ALA A 18 14.58 14.86 -8.31
CA ALA A 18 16.01 14.97 -8.57
C ALA A 18 16.30 14.91 -10.08
N GLY A 19 17.33 15.63 -10.53
CA GLY A 19 17.91 15.46 -11.87
C GLY A 19 17.20 16.18 -13.03
N GLU A 20 16.29 17.13 -12.75
CA GLU A 20 15.59 17.95 -13.76
C GLU A 20 15.07 17.16 -14.98
N PRO A 21 14.23 16.12 -14.79
CA PRO A 21 13.70 15.33 -15.89
C PRO A 21 12.76 16.15 -16.78
N ASP A 22 12.79 15.88 -18.10
CA ASP A 22 11.82 16.43 -19.03
C ASP A 22 10.47 15.69 -18.97
N PHE A 23 9.43 16.25 -19.60
CA PHE A 23 8.09 15.63 -19.56
C PHE A 23 8.02 14.25 -20.20
N HIS A 24 8.86 13.98 -21.18
CA HIS A 24 8.90 12.68 -21.84
C HIS A 24 9.45 11.61 -20.87
N SER A 25 10.56 11.89 -20.20
CA SER A 25 11.18 10.97 -19.24
C SER A 25 10.28 10.63 -18.05
N ILE A 26 9.44 11.58 -17.60
CA ILE A 26 8.41 11.31 -16.58
C ILE A 26 7.38 10.32 -17.12
N THR A 27 6.94 10.51 -18.36
CA THR A 27 5.93 9.64 -19.00
C THR A 27 6.46 8.21 -19.12
N GLU A 28 7.68 8.06 -19.64
CA GLU A 28 8.36 6.77 -19.76
C GLU A 28 8.51 6.08 -18.38
N SER A 29 8.90 6.83 -17.36
CA SER A 29 9.10 6.27 -16.01
C SER A 29 7.82 5.73 -15.37
N VAL A 30 6.68 6.40 -15.60
CA VAL A 30 5.38 5.99 -15.05
C VAL A 30 4.75 4.86 -15.87
N ALA A 31 4.88 4.91 -17.20
CA ALA A 31 4.29 3.92 -18.09
C ALA A 31 5.06 2.59 -18.09
N ALA A 32 6.39 2.62 -17.93
CA ALA A 32 7.27 1.46 -18.07
C ALA A 32 6.82 0.20 -17.29
N PRO A 33 6.39 0.27 -16.01
CA PRO A 33 5.93 -0.92 -15.29
C PRO A 33 4.70 -1.61 -15.89
N MET A 34 3.89 -0.88 -16.67
CA MET A 34 2.70 -1.43 -17.34
C MET A 34 3.04 -2.15 -18.64
N GLU A 35 4.17 -1.84 -19.25
CA GLU A 35 4.58 -2.39 -20.55
C GLU A 35 5.30 -3.74 -20.41
N TRP A 36 5.80 -4.04 -19.21
CA TRP A 36 6.57 -5.25 -18.95
C TRP A 36 5.72 -6.32 -18.28
N LYS A 37 6.08 -7.58 -18.54
CA LYS A 37 5.46 -8.71 -17.85
C LYS A 37 5.87 -8.66 -16.36
N PRO A 38 4.91 -8.80 -15.42
CA PRO A 38 5.24 -8.80 -14.00
C PRO A 38 6.28 -9.88 -13.67
N PRO A 39 7.31 -9.56 -12.86
CA PRO A 39 8.32 -10.53 -12.48
C PRO A 39 7.74 -11.62 -11.57
N VAL A 40 8.42 -12.76 -11.46
CA VAL A 40 7.99 -13.89 -10.62
C VAL A 40 7.75 -13.46 -9.17
N GLY A 41 8.55 -12.52 -8.64
CA GLY A 41 8.38 -11.98 -7.29
C GLY A 41 7.04 -11.28 -7.06
N TRP A 42 6.45 -10.65 -8.10
CA TRP A 42 5.14 -10.02 -7.99
C TRP A 42 4.04 -11.07 -7.76
N TYR A 43 4.06 -12.16 -8.54
CA TYR A 43 3.12 -13.26 -8.38
C TYR A 43 3.31 -14.01 -7.05
N ALA A 44 4.56 -14.17 -6.59
CA ALA A 44 4.83 -14.77 -5.30
C ALA A 44 4.25 -13.93 -4.14
N ALA A 45 4.45 -12.61 -4.16
CA ALA A 45 3.90 -11.71 -3.15
C ALA A 45 2.36 -11.70 -3.17
N LEU A 46 1.76 -11.67 -4.36
CA LEU A 46 0.30 -11.78 -4.51
C LEU A 46 -0.21 -13.13 -3.99
N GLY A 47 0.46 -14.23 -4.32
CA GLY A 47 0.12 -15.57 -3.85
C GLY A 47 0.12 -15.68 -2.33
N VAL A 48 1.20 -15.22 -1.67
CA VAL A 48 1.28 -15.19 -0.19
C VAL A 48 0.18 -14.33 0.41
N SER A 49 -0.11 -13.17 -0.18
CA SER A 49 -1.18 -12.28 0.28
C SER A 49 -2.55 -12.96 0.20
N LEU A 50 -2.84 -13.64 -0.91
CA LEU A 50 -4.09 -14.40 -1.08
C LEU A 50 -4.19 -15.59 -0.12
N LEU A 51 -3.09 -16.28 0.16
CA LEU A 51 -3.08 -17.36 1.16
C LEU A 51 -3.42 -16.84 2.56
N MET A 52 -2.86 -15.70 2.96
CA MET A 52 -3.19 -15.07 4.24
C MET A 52 -4.63 -14.56 4.28
N LEU A 53 -5.13 -14.00 3.18
CA LEU A 53 -6.53 -13.60 3.06
C LEU A 53 -7.47 -14.81 3.17
N SER A 54 -7.14 -15.93 2.53
CA SER A 54 -7.91 -17.18 2.62
C SER A 54 -7.89 -17.74 4.05
N LEU A 55 -6.73 -17.73 4.72
CA LEU A 55 -6.63 -18.14 6.12
C LEU A 55 -7.57 -17.29 7.00
N PHE A 56 -7.55 -15.96 6.82
CA PHE A 56 -8.46 -15.06 7.54
C PHE A 56 -9.93 -15.37 7.27
N GLY A 57 -10.31 -15.59 6.01
CA GLY A 57 -11.67 -15.98 5.64
C GLY A 57 -12.11 -17.30 6.30
N ILE A 58 -11.22 -18.30 6.32
CA ILE A 58 -11.46 -19.59 6.99
C ILE A 58 -11.60 -19.39 8.51
N SER A 59 -10.70 -18.62 9.13
CA SER A 59 -10.76 -18.33 10.57
C SER A 59 -12.06 -17.64 10.98
N ILE A 60 -12.55 -16.68 10.18
CA ILE A 60 -13.85 -16.04 10.41
C ILE A 60 -15.01 -17.02 10.20
N GLY A 61 -14.99 -17.81 9.12
CA GLY A 61 -16.01 -18.81 8.87
C GLY A 61 -16.11 -19.82 10.02
N TRP A 62 -14.95 -20.28 10.52
CA TRP A 62 -14.86 -21.16 11.67
C TRP A 62 -15.36 -20.51 12.96
N LEU A 63 -15.04 -19.23 13.17
CA LEU A 63 -15.52 -18.45 14.31
C LEU A 63 -17.06 -18.36 14.35
N PHE A 64 -17.71 -18.15 13.20
CA PHE A 64 -19.17 -18.13 13.15
C PHE A 64 -19.78 -19.52 13.35
N TRP A 65 -19.10 -20.57 12.92
CA TRP A 65 -19.57 -21.95 13.06
C TRP A 65 -19.49 -22.45 14.50
N GLU A 66 -18.34 -22.30 15.15
CA GLU A 66 -18.07 -22.82 16.50
C GLU A 66 -18.44 -21.80 17.60
N GLY A 67 -18.44 -20.52 17.28
CA GLY A 67 -18.72 -19.42 18.20
C GLY A 67 -17.46 -18.79 18.82
N VAL A 68 -17.64 -17.65 19.50
CA VAL A 68 -16.55 -16.82 20.05
C VAL A 68 -15.73 -17.48 21.16
N GLY A 69 -16.21 -18.59 21.73
CA GLY A 69 -15.52 -19.32 22.79
C GLY A 69 -14.15 -19.88 22.35
N ILE A 70 -13.93 -20.10 21.06
CA ILE A 70 -12.66 -20.62 20.52
C ILE A 70 -11.48 -19.66 20.71
N TRP A 71 -11.73 -18.38 20.98
CA TRP A 71 -10.69 -17.40 21.24
C TRP A 71 -10.03 -17.58 22.61
N GLY A 72 -10.66 -18.36 23.52
CA GLY A 72 -10.10 -18.61 24.85
C GLY A 72 -10.23 -17.41 25.80
N ASN A 73 -11.08 -16.43 25.48
CA ASN A 73 -11.38 -15.31 26.38
C ASN A 73 -12.05 -15.83 27.66
N ASN A 74 -11.59 -15.37 28.83
CA ASN A 74 -12.08 -15.83 30.13
C ASN A 74 -12.89 -14.73 30.85
N GLN A 75 -13.78 -15.09 31.76
CA GLN A 75 -14.48 -14.09 32.57
C GLN A 75 -13.60 -13.62 33.73
N PRO A 76 -13.52 -12.30 34.04
CA PRO A 76 -14.30 -11.19 33.48
C PRO A 76 -13.68 -10.49 32.25
N VAL A 77 -12.49 -10.88 31.80
CA VAL A 77 -11.75 -10.23 30.70
C VAL A 77 -12.14 -10.84 29.35
N ALA A 78 -13.28 -10.39 28.81
CA ALA A 78 -13.85 -10.89 27.55
C ALA A 78 -13.25 -10.27 26.27
N TRP A 79 -12.06 -9.65 26.35
CA TRP A 79 -11.40 -8.94 25.25
C TRP A 79 -9.94 -9.38 25.10
N GLY A 80 -9.51 -9.59 23.86
CA GLY A 80 -8.21 -10.11 23.44
C GLY A 80 -8.09 -10.13 21.92
#